data_AF-A0ABC9B120-F1
#
_entry.id   AF-A0ABC9B120-F1
#
_cell.length_a   1.000
_cell.length_b   1.000
_cell.length_c   1.000
_cell.angle_alpha   90.00
_cell.angle_beta   90.00
_cell.angle_gamma   90.00
#
_symmetry.space_group_name_H-M   'P 1'
#
loop_
_entity.id
_entity.type
_entity.pdbx_description
1 polymer ?
#
loop_
_entity_poly.entity_id
_entity_poly.type
_entity_poly.pdbx_seq_one_letter_code
_entity_poly.pdbx_strand_id
1 'polypeptide(L)'
;MSKATTFHDACSSKTIHADTIYNKPYMSCFQKCQRIRFNLGSSSAGKQPRRPRRIIQPNSYFRNFQVNVCKAKYIVSTEDLLAYESVLFLSSDPQFASKKVINYDNVQVSYKQLGTLRRSNKVSVDMFVINAFCRKLFKDKHPKDSRRHYFFSTVGDYLMEHPYEGHPKFLHDNCGKCFRLANGCFNFTSSDYVSIILFFPINHGDHWFVFVVAIHDGYFIFLDSVFREDQDYQKMVRSIVIPNIVKAWDEFIGVDWNFDEFVIHHAPVPKQDLKFFSKYDDGIFVMKYLELWYPRINLMQKFSSTNISDIRVRYINEMVFSEHNSNNTEKNLVRNHNVVFEMRRNSGFQLATSHISGM
;
A
#
# COMPACT_ATOMS: atom_id res chain seq x y z
N MET A 1 -57.16 -23.23 13.55
CA MET A 1 -56.78 -21.84 13.20
C MET A 1 -55.26 -21.71 13.25
N SER A 2 -54.59 -21.84 12.10
CA SER A 2 -53.12 -21.69 12.03
C SER A 2 -52.75 -20.20 11.99
N LYS A 3 -51.96 -19.74 12.95
CA LYS A 3 -51.40 -18.37 12.92
C LYS A 3 -50.63 -18.17 11.61
N ALA A 4 -51.02 -17.17 10.83
CA ALA A 4 -50.28 -16.76 9.65
C ALA A 4 -48.89 -16.27 10.10
N THR A 5 -47.85 -17.02 9.74
CA THR A 5 -46.45 -16.61 9.92
C THR A 5 -46.23 -15.37 9.06
N THR A 6 -45.72 -14.30 9.68
CA THR A 6 -45.41 -13.08 8.92
C THR A 6 -44.24 -13.37 7.98
N PHE A 7 -44.14 -12.64 6.87
CA PHE A 7 -43.01 -12.76 5.93
C PHE A 7 -41.65 -12.62 6.62
N HIS A 8 -41.59 -11.74 7.63
CA HIS A 8 -40.42 -11.55 8.47
C HIS A 8 -40.04 -12.83 9.24
N ASP A 9 -41.00 -13.51 9.86
CA ASP A 9 -40.74 -14.76 10.60
C ASP A 9 -40.25 -15.88 9.69
N ALA A 10 -40.79 -15.95 8.46
CA ALA A 10 -40.33 -16.90 7.45
C ALA A 10 -38.89 -16.61 6.98
N CYS A 11 -38.53 -15.33 6.82
CA CYS A 11 -37.17 -14.90 6.48
C CYS A 11 -36.19 -15.18 7.62
N SER A 12 -36.52 -14.81 8.87
CA SER A 12 -35.67 -15.06 10.03
C SER A 12 -35.43 -16.56 10.24
N SER A 13 -36.46 -17.41 10.07
CA SER A 13 -36.32 -18.86 10.15
C SER A 13 -35.38 -19.42 9.08
N LYS A 14 -35.46 -18.91 7.84
CA LYS A 14 -34.55 -19.31 6.75
C LYS A 14 -33.11 -18.88 7.01
N THR A 15 -32.89 -17.70 7.57
CA THR A 15 -31.54 -17.19 7.92
C THR A 15 -30.91 -18.03 9.03
N ILE A 16 -31.64 -18.31 10.11
CA ILE A 16 -31.15 -19.15 11.22
C ILE A 16 -30.79 -20.56 10.72
N HIS A 17 -31.61 -21.12 9.81
CA HIS A 17 -31.32 -22.41 9.20
C HIS A 17 -30.05 -22.39 8.34
N ALA A 18 -29.84 -21.35 7.54
CA ALA A 18 -28.63 -21.18 6.73
C ALA A 18 -27.37 -21.03 7.59
N ASP A 19 -27.43 -20.22 8.65
CA ASP A 19 -26.31 -20.00 9.57
C ASP A 19 -25.93 -21.28 10.33
N THR A 20 -26.93 -22.07 10.74
CA THR A 20 -26.71 -23.37 11.39
C THR A 20 -25.97 -24.34 10.47
N ILE A 21 -26.25 -24.32 9.15
CA ILE A 21 -25.55 -25.17 8.17
C ILE A 21 -24.15 -24.62 7.87
N TYR A 22 -24.01 -23.30 7.76
CA TYR A 22 -22.74 -22.65 7.46
C TYR A 22 -21.71 -22.87 8.57
N ASN A 23 -22.14 -22.79 9.83
CA ASN A 23 -21.28 -22.91 10.99
C ASN A 23 -21.03 -24.36 11.45
N LYS A 24 -21.55 -25.39 10.74
CA LYS A 24 -21.24 -26.78 11.07
C LYS A 24 -19.75 -27.08 10.87
N PRO A 25 -19.02 -27.50 11.92
CA PRO A 25 -17.63 -27.93 11.80
C PRO A 25 -17.57 -29.27 11.05
N TYR A 26 -16.43 -29.55 10.39
CA TYR A 26 -16.14 -30.80 9.67
C TYR A 26 -16.98 -31.10 8.42
N MET A 27 -17.66 -30.11 7.84
CA MET A 27 -18.40 -30.25 6.58
C MET A 27 -17.81 -29.34 5.51
N SER A 28 -17.53 -29.89 4.33
CA SER A 28 -16.95 -29.12 3.22
C SER A 28 -17.94 -28.09 2.68
N CYS A 29 -17.44 -26.97 2.14
CA CYS A 29 -18.27 -25.91 1.57
C CYS A 29 -19.20 -26.43 0.47
N PHE A 30 -18.76 -27.42 -0.31
CA PHE A 30 -19.56 -28.07 -1.35
C PHE A 30 -20.79 -28.79 -0.78
N GLN A 31 -20.61 -29.59 0.27
CA GLN A 31 -21.70 -30.31 0.93
C GLN A 31 -22.68 -29.34 1.63
N LYS A 32 -22.17 -28.21 2.17
CA LYS A 32 -23.01 -27.15 2.75
C LYS A 32 -23.91 -26.52 1.68
N CYS A 33 -23.38 -26.19 0.50
CA CYS A 33 -24.13 -25.62 -0.62
C CYS A 33 -25.24 -26.54 -1.15
N GLN A 34 -24.97 -27.84 -1.29
CA GLN A 34 -25.99 -28.80 -1.72
C GLN A 34 -27.20 -28.85 -0.77
N ARG A 35 -26.97 -28.78 0.55
CA ARG A 35 -28.04 -28.86 1.55
C ARG A 35 -28.95 -27.63 1.60
N ILE A 36 -28.42 -26.46 1.27
CA ILE A 36 -29.23 -25.23 1.11
C ILE A 36 -29.90 -25.15 -0.29
N ARG A 37 -29.93 -26.28 -1.03
CA ARG A 37 -30.43 -26.38 -2.42
C ARG A 37 -29.77 -25.39 -3.39
N PHE A 38 -28.53 -25.00 -3.10
CA PHE A 38 -27.72 -24.19 -3.98
C PHE A 38 -26.94 -25.10 -4.92
N ASN A 39 -27.41 -25.22 -6.16
CA ASN A 39 -26.83 -26.13 -7.13
C ASN A 39 -25.56 -25.51 -7.72
N LEU A 40 -24.39 -25.88 -7.19
CA LEU A 40 -23.12 -25.58 -7.85
C LEU A 40 -23.08 -26.47 -9.10
N GLY A 41 -23.33 -25.87 -10.26
CA GLY A 41 -23.22 -26.56 -11.54
C GLY A 41 -21.88 -27.29 -11.67
N SER A 42 -21.87 -28.41 -12.40
CA SER A 42 -20.75 -29.33 -12.65
C SER A 42 -19.57 -28.68 -13.41
N SER A 43 -18.97 -27.64 -12.85
CA SER A 43 -17.71 -27.05 -13.33
C SER A 43 -16.59 -27.12 -12.28
N SER A 44 -16.85 -27.67 -11.10
CA SER A 44 -15.87 -27.90 -10.03
C SER A 44 -15.17 -29.26 -10.14
N ALA A 45 -14.92 -29.73 -11.36
CA ALA A 45 -13.88 -30.71 -11.61
C ALA A 45 -12.54 -29.96 -11.74
N GLY A 46 -11.89 -29.68 -10.61
CA GLY A 46 -10.46 -29.36 -10.54
C GLY A 46 -9.91 -28.15 -11.32
N LYS A 47 -10.74 -27.35 -11.99
CA LYS A 47 -10.28 -26.15 -12.69
C LYS A 47 -10.25 -24.97 -11.73
N GLN A 48 -9.09 -24.32 -11.62
CA GLN A 48 -8.89 -23.06 -10.92
C GLN A 48 -10.05 -22.08 -11.22
N PRO A 49 -10.52 -21.28 -10.25
CA PRO A 49 -11.60 -20.33 -10.47
C PRO A 49 -11.19 -19.29 -11.53
N ARG A 50 -11.60 -19.50 -12.78
CA ARG A 50 -11.25 -18.67 -13.95
C ARG A 50 -11.90 -17.28 -14.00
N ARG A 51 -12.47 -16.78 -12.90
CA ARG A 51 -13.10 -15.44 -12.91
C ARG A 51 -12.25 -14.49 -12.08
N PRO A 52 -11.42 -13.65 -12.75
CA PRO A 52 -10.69 -12.57 -12.11
C PRO A 52 -11.60 -11.77 -11.17
N ARG A 53 -11.05 -11.35 -10.02
CA ARG A 53 -11.74 -10.35 -9.20
C ARG A 53 -11.97 -9.11 -10.06
N ARG A 54 -13.24 -8.75 -10.26
CA ARG A 54 -13.60 -7.51 -10.95
C ARG A 54 -12.95 -6.34 -10.23
N ILE A 55 -12.01 -5.67 -10.91
CA ILE A 55 -11.54 -4.35 -10.51
C ILE A 55 -12.73 -3.42 -10.68
N ILE A 56 -13.10 -2.69 -9.62
CA ILE A 56 -14.19 -1.70 -9.71
C ILE A 56 -13.72 -0.60 -10.65
N GLN A 57 -14.17 -0.67 -11.89
CA GLN A 57 -14.14 0.47 -12.77
C GLN A 57 -15.32 1.38 -12.41
N PRO A 58 -15.08 2.66 -12.09
CA PRO A 58 -16.14 3.63 -12.08
C PRO A 58 -16.79 3.61 -13.47
N ASN A 59 -18.09 3.27 -13.53
CA ASN A 59 -18.88 3.42 -14.75
C ASN A 59 -18.75 4.87 -15.28
N SER A 60 -19.13 5.12 -16.54
CA SER A 60 -19.07 6.48 -17.12
C SER A 60 -19.75 7.55 -16.22
N TYR A 61 -20.75 7.16 -15.43
CA TYR A 61 -21.38 8.00 -14.41
C TYR A 61 -20.48 8.33 -13.20
N PHE A 62 -19.63 7.41 -12.77
CA PHE A 62 -18.63 7.64 -11.72
C PHE A 62 -17.39 8.40 -12.25
N ARG A 63 -17.23 8.61 -13.56
CA ARG A 63 -16.31 9.64 -14.06
C ARG A 63 -16.85 11.06 -13.83
N ASN A 64 -18.15 11.22 -13.57
CA ASN A 64 -18.71 12.48 -13.12
C ASN A 64 -18.32 12.75 -11.67
N PHE A 65 -17.68 13.89 -11.46
CA PHE A 65 -17.08 14.34 -10.20
C PHE A 65 -18.03 14.35 -8.99
N GLN A 66 -19.35 14.39 -9.20
CA GLN A 66 -20.34 14.48 -8.12
C GLN A 66 -20.46 13.22 -7.24
N VAL A 67 -20.11 12.02 -7.74
CA VAL A 67 -20.19 10.75 -6.98
C VAL A 67 -18.86 10.26 -6.39
N ASN A 68 -17.74 10.91 -6.73
CA ASN A 68 -16.40 10.61 -6.23
C ASN A 68 -15.86 11.66 -5.26
N VAL A 69 -16.75 12.32 -4.51
CA VAL A 69 -16.33 13.29 -3.50
C VAL A 69 -15.66 12.56 -2.33
N CYS A 70 -14.36 12.82 -2.15
CA CYS A 70 -13.65 12.38 -0.95
C CYS A 70 -14.17 13.16 0.26
N LYS A 71 -14.80 12.45 1.22
CA LYS A 71 -15.24 13.00 2.51
C LYS A 71 -14.34 12.59 3.67
N ALA A 72 -13.21 11.93 3.38
CA ALA A 72 -12.29 11.46 4.39
C ALA A 72 -11.67 12.64 5.14
N LYS A 73 -11.66 12.54 6.47
CA LYS A 73 -10.96 13.45 7.37
C LYS A 73 -9.87 12.67 8.08
N TYR A 74 -8.65 13.20 8.04
CA TYR A 74 -7.51 12.64 8.75
C TYR A 74 -7.29 13.51 9.98
N ILE A 75 -7.84 13.05 11.11
CA ILE A 75 -7.71 13.77 12.37
C ILE A 75 -6.27 13.62 12.86
N VAL A 76 -5.68 14.75 13.24
CA VAL A 76 -4.36 14.85 13.84
C VAL A 76 -4.54 15.51 15.20
N SER A 77 -4.12 14.83 16.25
CA SER A 77 -4.18 15.37 17.61
C SER A 77 -3.05 16.38 17.86
N THR A 78 -3.15 17.15 18.93
CA THR A 78 -2.04 17.99 19.39
C THR A 78 -0.80 17.16 19.67
N GLU A 79 -0.94 15.98 20.28
CA GLU A 79 0.17 15.07 20.55
C GLU A 79 0.86 14.61 19.25
N ASP A 80 0.09 14.26 18.22
CA ASP A 80 0.63 13.88 16.92
C ASP A 80 1.45 15.02 16.30
N LEU A 81 1.00 16.27 16.43
CA LEU A 81 1.72 17.44 15.96
C LEU A 81 3.02 17.66 16.74
N LEU A 82 3.00 17.53 18.07
CA LEU A 82 4.18 17.73 18.91
C LEU A 82 5.26 16.67 18.62
N ALA A 83 4.86 15.41 18.45
CA ALA A 83 5.78 14.34 18.06
C ALA A 83 6.32 14.54 16.64
N TYR A 84 5.47 14.96 15.71
CA TYR A 84 5.87 15.29 14.34
C TYR A 84 6.89 16.45 14.29
N GLU A 85 6.63 17.55 15.01
CA GLU A 85 7.55 18.67 15.10
C GLU A 85 8.88 18.28 15.76
N SER A 86 8.83 17.40 16.77
CA SER A 86 10.02 16.84 17.40
C SER A 86 10.88 16.08 16.39
N VAL A 87 10.28 15.20 15.59
CA VAL A 87 10.98 14.48 14.51
C VAL A 87 11.58 15.44 13.49
N LEU A 88 10.83 16.47 13.07
CA LEU A 88 11.34 17.43 12.09
C LEU A 88 12.51 18.27 12.62
N PHE A 89 12.46 18.69 13.88
CA PHE A 89 13.56 19.36 14.54
C PHE A 89 14.81 18.46 14.55
N LEU A 90 14.68 17.23 15.07
CA LEU A 90 15.78 16.26 15.14
C LEU A 90 16.31 15.86 13.75
N SER A 91 15.47 15.90 12.71
CA SER A 91 15.89 15.65 11.32
C SER A 91 16.81 16.73 10.77
N SER A 92 16.73 17.94 11.32
CA SER A 92 17.48 19.11 10.88
C SER A 92 18.71 19.39 11.76
N ASP A 93 18.75 18.83 12.96
CA ASP A 93 19.90 18.91 13.87
C ASP A 93 21.02 17.95 13.43
N PRO A 94 22.23 18.44 13.10
CA PRO A 94 23.35 17.59 12.67
C PRO A 94 23.73 16.47 13.66
N GLN A 95 23.49 16.64 14.96
CA GLN A 95 23.80 15.64 15.98
C GLN A 95 22.83 14.44 15.95
N PHE A 96 21.61 14.65 15.45
CA PHE A 96 20.54 13.66 15.45
C PHE A 96 20.16 13.16 14.06
N ALA A 97 20.37 13.97 13.02
CA ALA A 97 19.95 13.69 11.64
C ALA A 97 20.34 12.28 11.13
N SER A 98 21.52 11.78 11.51
CA SER A 98 22.03 10.45 11.12
C SER A 98 21.54 9.30 12.02
N LYS A 99 21.05 9.58 13.23
CA LYS A 99 20.54 8.56 14.17
C LYS A 99 19.29 7.87 13.62
N LYS A 100 19.19 6.57 13.87
CA LYS A 100 18.12 5.70 13.34
C LYS A 100 16.88 5.76 14.22
N VAL A 101 15.85 6.51 13.84
CA VAL A 101 14.61 6.62 14.62
C VAL A 101 13.69 5.40 14.46
N ILE A 102 13.76 4.71 13.31
CA ILE A 102 12.99 3.50 13.03
C ILE A 102 13.95 2.32 12.86
N ASN A 103 13.58 1.18 13.44
CA ASN A 103 14.16 -0.13 13.14
C ASN A 103 13.07 -1.21 13.12
N TYR A 104 12.74 -1.71 11.93
CA TYR A 104 11.82 -2.82 11.72
C TYR A 104 12.59 -4.06 11.23
N ASP A 105 13.14 -4.84 12.16
CA ASP A 105 13.95 -6.04 11.85
C ASP A 105 15.09 -5.73 10.86
N ASN A 106 15.93 -4.75 11.19
CA ASN A 106 17.05 -4.26 10.37
C ASN A 106 16.66 -3.38 9.17
N VAL A 107 15.38 -3.10 8.95
CA VAL A 107 14.97 -2.01 8.06
C VAL A 107 14.99 -0.71 8.87
N GLN A 108 16.03 0.10 8.65
CA GLN A 108 16.32 1.27 9.47
C GLN A 108 16.11 2.58 8.70
N VAL A 109 15.57 3.59 9.39
CA VAL A 109 15.38 4.95 8.85
C VAL A 109 15.97 5.96 9.83
N SER A 110 16.78 6.90 9.33
CA SER A 110 17.29 7.99 10.15
C SER A 110 16.30 9.14 10.30
N TYR A 111 16.52 10.03 11.27
CA TYR A 111 15.71 11.25 11.37
C TYR A 111 15.72 12.08 10.08
N LYS A 112 16.89 12.26 9.45
CA LYS A 112 17.02 12.98 8.17
C LYS A 112 16.13 12.37 7.08
N GLN A 113 16.14 11.04 6.97
CA GLN A 113 15.35 10.32 5.97
C GLN A 113 13.86 10.43 6.28
N LEU A 114 13.45 10.19 7.53
CA LEU A 114 12.05 10.32 7.95
C LEU A 114 11.53 11.76 7.79
N GLY A 115 12.41 12.75 7.98
CA GLY A 115 12.12 14.17 7.78
C GLY A 115 11.73 14.56 6.35
N THR A 116 11.88 13.68 5.36
CA THR A 116 11.32 13.88 4.01
C THR A 116 9.78 13.86 3.98
N LEU A 117 9.14 13.35 5.05
CA LEU A 117 7.69 13.45 5.24
C LEU A 117 7.20 14.85 5.65
N ARG A 118 8.06 15.87 5.74
CA ARG A 118 7.68 17.25 6.08
C ARG A 118 6.54 17.85 5.24
N ARG A 119 5.73 18.69 5.88
CA ARG A 119 4.59 19.43 5.29
C ARG A 119 5.03 20.69 4.54
N SER A 120 6.07 21.36 5.03
CA SER A 120 6.68 22.56 4.44
C SER A 120 8.00 22.23 3.77
N ASN A 121 8.42 23.05 2.79
CA ASN A 121 9.68 22.85 2.04
C ASN A 121 9.84 21.40 1.56
N LYS A 122 8.76 20.88 0.96
CA LYS A 122 8.62 19.46 0.62
C LYS A 122 9.74 19.01 -0.30
N VAL A 123 10.17 17.77 -0.10
CA VAL A 123 11.15 17.04 -0.91
C VAL A 123 10.57 15.67 -1.23
N SER A 124 11.11 15.00 -2.26
CA SER A 124 10.72 13.63 -2.58
C SER A 124 10.91 12.72 -1.36
N VAL A 125 9.96 11.81 -1.14
CA VAL A 125 10.02 10.88 0.00
C VAL A 125 11.20 9.94 -0.21
N ASP A 126 12.02 9.81 0.84
CA ASP A 126 13.22 8.99 0.79
C ASP A 126 12.89 7.49 0.65
N MET A 127 13.65 6.77 -0.18
CA MET A 127 13.41 5.35 -0.46
C MET A 127 13.39 4.47 0.81
N PHE A 128 14.22 4.80 1.81
CA PHE A 128 14.29 4.06 3.06
C PHE A 128 12.99 4.21 3.87
N VAL A 129 12.30 5.35 3.75
CA VAL A 129 10.98 5.57 4.34
C VAL A 129 9.94 4.68 3.67
N ILE A 130 9.89 4.64 2.33
CA ILE A 130 8.96 3.77 1.59
C ILE A 130 9.21 2.29 1.92
N ASN A 131 10.48 1.86 1.99
CA ASN A 131 10.84 0.48 2.32
C ASN A 131 10.50 0.12 3.76
N ALA A 132 10.73 1.01 4.72
CA ALA A 132 10.30 0.83 6.10
C ALA A 132 8.76 0.76 6.20
N PHE A 133 8.04 1.57 5.43
CA PHE A 133 6.59 1.51 5.37
C PHE A 133 6.09 0.18 4.80
N CYS A 134 6.68 -0.33 3.72
CA CYS A 134 6.40 -1.67 3.19
C CYS A 134 6.65 -2.77 4.23
N ARG A 135 7.77 -2.67 4.97
CA ARG A 135 8.08 -3.62 6.05
C ARG A 135 7.07 -3.53 7.19
N LYS A 136 6.63 -2.33 7.56
CA LYS A 136 5.56 -2.12 8.55
C LYS A 136 4.27 -2.80 8.10
N LEU A 137 3.79 -2.53 6.88
CA LEU A 137 2.56 -3.14 6.35
C LEU A 137 2.63 -4.68 6.32
N PHE A 138 3.80 -5.24 6.00
CA PHE A 138 4.05 -6.68 6.08
C PHE A 138 3.88 -7.22 7.51
N LYS A 139 4.40 -6.50 8.51
CA LYS A 139 4.33 -6.92 9.92
C LYS A 139 2.94 -6.68 10.53
N ASP A 140 2.28 -5.58 10.17
CA ASP A 140 0.91 -5.27 10.60
C ASP A 140 -0.06 -6.38 10.14
N LYS A 141 0.14 -6.91 8.92
CA LYS A 141 -0.67 -8.02 8.40
C LYS A 141 0.11 -8.90 7.43
N HIS A 142 0.59 -10.03 7.96
CA HIS A 142 1.41 -11.00 7.24
C HIS A 142 0.76 -11.43 5.90
N PRO A 143 1.53 -11.71 4.82
CA PRO A 143 0.97 -12.09 3.52
C PRO A 143 0.06 -13.32 3.53
N LYS A 144 0.23 -14.21 4.50
CA LYS A 144 -0.70 -15.34 4.75
C LYS A 144 -2.13 -14.87 5.03
N ASP A 145 -2.29 -13.71 5.67
CA ASP A 145 -3.58 -13.15 6.07
C ASP A 145 -4.04 -12.02 5.14
N SER A 146 -3.12 -11.17 4.68
CA SER A 146 -3.43 -10.05 3.79
C SER A 146 -3.50 -10.45 2.32
N ARG A 147 -2.80 -11.52 1.94
CA ARG A 147 -2.53 -11.93 0.54
C ARG A 147 -1.80 -10.85 -0.26
N ARG A 148 -1.11 -9.93 0.42
CA ARG A 148 -0.35 -8.83 -0.16
C ARG A 148 1.12 -9.00 0.17
N HIS A 149 1.96 -9.01 -0.85
CA HIS A 149 3.41 -8.92 -0.70
C HIS A 149 3.85 -7.52 -1.09
N TYR A 150 4.59 -6.87 -0.19
CA TYR A 150 5.18 -5.56 -0.44
C TYR A 150 6.67 -5.74 -0.68
N PHE A 151 7.13 -5.47 -1.89
CA PHE A 151 8.55 -5.46 -2.24
C PHE A 151 9.17 -4.11 -1.88
N PHE A 152 10.49 -4.10 -1.72
CA PHE A 152 11.24 -2.86 -1.56
C PHE A 152 11.48 -2.20 -2.91
N SER A 153 11.68 -0.87 -2.88
CA SER A 153 11.94 -0.04 -4.05
C SER A 153 13.16 -0.47 -4.85
N THR A 154 14.13 -1.14 -4.21
CA THR A 154 15.31 -1.70 -4.88
C THR A 154 14.99 -2.81 -5.87
N VAL A 155 13.85 -3.50 -5.70
CA VAL A 155 13.32 -4.40 -6.73
C VAL A 155 12.71 -3.60 -7.87
N GLY A 156 12.10 -2.44 -7.57
CA GLY A 156 11.67 -1.47 -8.57
C GLY A 156 12.83 -0.98 -9.45
N ASP A 157 14.00 -0.72 -8.86
CA ASP A 157 15.19 -0.33 -9.61
C ASP A 157 15.58 -1.42 -10.63
N TYR A 158 15.62 -2.69 -10.21
CA TYR A 158 15.83 -3.83 -11.11
C TYR A 158 14.78 -3.87 -12.23
N LEU A 159 13.50 -3.68 -11.89
CA LEU A 159 12.41 -3.75 -12.88
C LEU A 159 12.43 -2.61 -13.89
N MET A 160 13.09 -1.49 -13.58
CA MET A 160 13.20 -0.33 -14.45
C MET A 160 14.50 -0.28 -15.26
N GLU A 161 15.39 -1.27 -15.13
CA GLU A 161 16.57 -1.40 -15.99
C GLU A 161 16.16 -1.70 -17.43
N HIS A 162 16.89 -1.17 -18.41
CA HIS A 162 16.56 -1.44 -19.80
C HIS A 162 16.67 -2.94 -20.10
N PRO A 163 15.63 -3.60 -20.66
CA PRO A 163 15.58 -5.07 -20.74
C PRO A 163 16.75 -5.71 -21.51
N TYR A 164 17.34 -4.95 -22.44
CA TYR A 164 18.44 -5.36 -23.32
C TYR A 164 19.82 -5.05 -22.76
N GLU A 165 19.90 -4.21 -21.73
CA GLU A 165 21.12 -3.93 -21.00
C GLU A 165 21.21 -4.93 -19.84
N GLY A 166 22.31 -5.67 -19.77
CA GLY A 166 22.50 -6.65 -18.70
C GLY A 166 22.36 -5.96 -17.34
N HIS A 167 21.60 -6.57 -16.43
CA HIS A 167 21.36 -5.95 -15.12
C HIS A 167 22.65 -6.00 -14.29
N PRO A 168 22.99 -4.94 -13.53
CA PRO A 168 24.09 -4.99 -12.57
C PRO A 168 23.94 -6.19 -11.64
N LYS A 169 25.02 -6.97 -11.46
CA LYS A 169 24.98 -8.23 -10.69
C LYS A 169 24.39 -8.06 -9.30
N PHE A 170 24.71 -6.97 -8.61
CA PHE A 170 24.19 -6.71 -7.26
C PHE A 170 22.67 -6.51 -7.24
N LEU A 171 22.09 -5.83 -8.24
CA LEU A 171 20.65 -5.63 -8.37
C LEU A 171 19.96 -6.94 -8.68
N HIS A 172 20.55 -7.73 -9.58
CA HIS A 172 20.07 -9.07 -9.93
C HIS A 172 20.03 -10.01 -8.73
N ASP A 173 21.14 -10.14 -8.01
CA ASP A 173 21.26 -10.99 -6.81
C ASP A 173 20.26 -10.56 -5.72
N ASN A 174 20.12 -9.25 -5.51
CA ASN A 174 19.18 -8.69 -4.54
C ASN A 174 17.72 -8.94 -4.95
N CYS A 175 17.37 -8.72 -6.21
CA CYS A 175 16.04 -9.01 -6.76
C CYS A 175 15.69 -10.49 -6.57
N GLY A 176 16.57 -11.40 -7.00
CA GLY A 176 16.35 -12.83 -6.85
C GLY A 176 16.24 -13.28 -5.39
N LYS A 177 16.98 -12.66 -4.47
CA LYS A 177 16.80 -12.88 -3.03
C LYS A 177 15.41 -12.44 -2.56
N CYS A 178 14.96 -11.25 -2.96
CA CYS A 178 13.64 -10.74 -2.59
C CYS A 178 12.49 -11.64 -3.09
N PHE A 179 12.53 -12.07 -4.36
CA PHE A 179 11.53 -12.99 -4.92
C PHE A 179 11.49 -14.33 -4.18
N ARG A 180 12.66 -14.95 -3.97
CA ARG A 180 12.75 -16.24 -3.25
C ARG A 180 12.27 -16.14 -1.80
N LEU A 181 12.63 -15.07 -1.09
CA LEU A 181 12.17 -14.85 0.28
C LEU A 181 10.65 -14.60 0.35
N ALA A 182 10.11 -13.81 -0.58
CA ALA A 182 8.68 -13.53 -0.65
C ALA A 182 7.88 -14.81 -0.95
N ASN A 183 8.34 -15.62 -1.91
CA ASN A 183 7.74 -16.90 -2.25
C ASN A 183 7.86 -17.93 -1.10
N GLY A 184 8.99 -17.93 -0.38
CA GLY A 184 9.17 -18.78 0.80
C GLY A 184 8.29 -18.37 1.99
N CYS A 185 7.98 -17.08 2.12
CA CYS A 185 7.09 -16.55 3.16
C CYS A 185 5.62 -16.96 2.94
N PHE A 186 5.15 -16.83 1.70
CA PHE A 186 3.86 -17.35 1.26
C PHE A 186 3.92 -17.67 -0.24
N ASN A 187 3.70 -18.93 -0.58
CA ASN A 187 3.92 -19.43 -1.93
C ASN A 187 2.99 -18.77 -2.95
N PHE A 188 3.58 -18.16 -3.97
CA PHE A 188 2.90 -17.46 -5.05
C PHE A 188 1.99 -18.35 -5.90
N THR A 189 2.24 -19.67 -5.89
CA THR A 189 1.49 -20.65 -6.69
C THR A 189 0.49 -21.43 -5.84
N SER A 190 0.34 -21.07 -4.56
CA SER A 190 -0.63 -21.74 -3.69
C SER A 190 -2.06 -21.63 -4.24
N SER A 191 -2.76 -22.77 -4.27
CA SER A 191 -4.07 -22.97 -4.91
C SER A 191 -5.25 -22.48 -4.05
N ASP A 192 -5.05 -21.57 -3.09
CA ASP A 192 -6.03 -21.24 -2.05
C ASP A 192 -7.27 -20.45 -2.55
N TYR A 193 -7.58 -20.46 -3.84
CA TYR A 193 -8.72 -19.79 -4.48
C TYR A 193 -8.77 -18.25 -4.27
N VAL A 194 -7.74 -17.65 -3.67
CA VAL A 194 -7.66 -16.22 -3.37
C VAL A 194 -6.41 -15.62 -4.00
N SER A 195 -6.59 -14.60 -4.84
CA SER A 195 -5.48 -13.99 -5.57
C SER A 195 -4.49 -13.26 -4.66
N ILE A 196 -3.24 -13.71 -4.76
CA ILE A 196 -2.04 -13.00 -4.29
C ILE A 196 -1.84 -11.72 -5.09
N ILE A 197 -1.43 -10.66 -4.38
CA ILE A 197 -1.14 -9.35 -4.95
C ILE A 197 0.29 -8.97 -4.57
N LEU A 198 1.12 -8.71 -5.57
CA LEU A 198 2.49 -8.25 -5.40
C LEU A 198 2.53 -6.74 -5.65
N PHE A 199 3.06 -5.97 -4.70
CA PHE A 199 3.19 -4.52 -4.77
C PHE A 199 4.67 -4.15 -4.92
N PHE A 200 4.97 -3.35 -5.93
CA PHE A 200 6.29 -2.83 -6.24
C PHE A 200 6.22 -1.30 -6.23
N PRO A 201 6.63 -0.62 -5.14
CA PRO A 201 6.87 0.81 -5.19
C PRO A 201 8.09 1.09 -6.06
N ILE A 202 7.97 1.99 -7.04
CA ILE A 202 9.03 2.30 -8.00
C ILE A 202 9.26 3.80 -8.01
N ASN A 203 10.53 4.22 -7.96
CA ASN A 203 10.94 5.58 -8.22
C ASN A 203 11.72 5.62 -9.54
N HIS A 204 11.18 6.28 -10.55
CA HIS A 204 11.84 6.39 -11.84
C HIS A 204 11.70 7.80 -12.42
N GLY A 205 12.83 8.46 -12.66
CA GLY A 205 12.86 9.83 -13.16
C GLY A 205 12.37 10.87 -12.15
N ASP A 206 12.73 10.72 -10.87
CA ASP A 206 12.25 11.55 -9.75
C ASP A 206 10.71 11.52 -9.61
N HIS A 207 10.12 10.36 -9.87
CA HIS A 207 8.69 10.13 -9.76
C HIS A 207 8.35 8.78 -9.12
N TRP A 208 7.53 8.82 -8.07
CA TRP A 208 7.03 7.64 -7.36
C TRP A 208 5.69 7.14 -7.90
N PHE A 209 5.62 5.85 -8.22
CA PHE A 209 4.38 5.14 -8.53
C PHE A 209 4.39 3.72 -7.92
N VAL A 210 3.26 3.01 -7.99
CA VAL A 210 3.18 1.59 -7.61
C VAL A 210 2.81 0.75 -8.82
N PHE A 211 3.65 -0.23 -9.13
CA PHE A 211 3.32 -1.32 -10.03
C PHE A 211 2.79 -2.50 -9.21
N VAL A 212 1.66 -3.07 -9.63
CA VAL A 212 0.99 -4.15 -8.90
C VAL A 212 0.73 -5.32 -9.84
N VAL A 213 1.05 -6.52 -9.38
CA VAL A 213 0.78 -7.77 -10.12
C VAL A 213 -0.21 -8.60 -9.33
N ALA A 214 -1.43 -8.75 -9.87
CA ALA A 214 -2.46 -9.62 -9.31
C ALA A 214 -2.43 -10.97 -10.04
N ILE A 215 -1.61 -11.89 -9.53
CA ILE A 215 -1.19 -13.11 -10.24
C ILE A 215 -2.39 -13.97 -10.68
N HIS A 216 -3.30 -14.31 -9.77
CA HIS A 216 -4.44 -15.17 -10.10
C HIS A 216 -5.60 -14.42 -10.76
N ASP A 217 -5.59 -13.09 -10.72
CA ASP A 217 -6.58 -12.28 -11.42
C ASP A 217 -6.14 -11.92 -12.86
N GLY A 218 -4.88 -12.16 -13.22
CA GLY A 218 -4.37 -11.85 -14.55
C GLY A 218 -4.30 -10.35 -14.82
N TYR A 219 -3.83 -9.55 -13.85
CA TYR A 219 -3.71 -8.10 -14.02
C TYR A 219 -2.31 -7.57 -13.73
N PHE A 220 -1.84 -6.72 -14.65
CA PHE A 220 -0.79 -5.73 -14.40
C PHE A 220 -1.43 -4.39 -14.12
N ILE A 221 -1.16 -3.80 -12.96
CA ILE A 221 -1.90 -2.63 -12.48
C ILE A 221 -0.94 -1.49 -12.15
N PHE A 222 -1.23 -0.31 -12.68
CA PHE A 222 -0.46 0.90 -12.44
C PHE A 222 -1.23 1.86 -11.55
N LEU A 223 -0.65 2.21 -10.40
CA LEU A 223 -1.17 3.21 -9.46
C LEU A 223 -0.25 4.43 -9.49
N ASP A 224 -0.64 5.42 -10.27
CA ASP A 224 0.14 6.63 -10.50
C ASP A 224 -0.71 7.86 -10.16
N SER A 225 -0.15 8.77 -9.37
CA SER A 225 -0.81 9.99 -8.90
C SER A 225 -0.67 11.18 -9.87
N VAL A 226 0.26 11.10 -10.82
CA VAL A 226 0.62 12.14 -11.78
C VAL A 226 0.21 11.73 -13.20
N PHE A 227 0.79 10.67 -13.75
CA PHE A 227 0.66 10.34 -15.15
C PHE A 227 -0.58 9.50 -15.46
N ARG A 228 -1.12 9.67 -16.67
CA ARG A 228 -2.28 8.91 -17.19
C ARG A 228 -1.81 7.87 -18.21
N GLU A 229 -2.68 6.88 -18.47
CA GLU A 229 -2.39 5.72 -19.33
C GLU A 229 -1.94 6.08 -20.77
N ASP A 230 -2.38 7.23 -21.27
CA ASP A 230 -2.13 7.73 -22.61
C ASP A 230 -0.85 8.57 -22.74
N GLN A 231 -0.24 8.92 -21.60
CA GLN A 231 0.97 9.74 -21.57
C GLN A 231 2.23 8.91 -21.82
N ASP A 232 3.21 9.51 -22.49
CA ASP A 232 4.40 8.79 -22.97
C ASP A 232 5.25 8.20 -21.86
N TYR A 233 5.29 8.85 -20.69
CA TYR A 233 5.92 8.30 -19.49
C TYR A 233 5.35 6.91 -19.13
N GLN A 234 4.02 6.77 -19.08
CA GLN A 234 3.36 5.50 -18.76
C GLN A 234 3.54 4.45 -19.87
N LYS A 235 3.60 4.87 -21.13
CA LYS A 235 3.91 3.97 -22.26
C LYS A 235 5.34 3.43 -22.19
N MET A 236 6.31 4.26 -21.79
CA MET A 236 7.70 3.87 -21.59
C MET A 236 7.81 2.92 -20.39
N VAL A 237 7.25 3.30 -19.23
CA VAL A 237 7.32 2.50 -18.00
C VAL A 237 6.77 1.10 -18.22
N ARG A 238 5.57 0.96 -18.82
CA ARG A 238 4.98 -0.37 -19.08
C ARG A 238 5.82 -1.22 -20.03
N SER A 239 6.51 -0.60 -20.99
CA SER A 239 7.34 -1.31 -21.98
C SER A 239 8.62 -1.88 -21.37
N ILE A 240 9.04 -1.36 -20.21
CA ILE A 240 10.23 -1.80 -19.47
C ILE A 240 9.86 -2.75 -18.35
N VAL A 241 8.93 -2.34 -17.48
CA VAL A 241 8.61 -3.07 -16.24
C VAL A 241 7.96 -4.44 -16.50
N ILE A 242 7.12 -4.56 -17.53
CA ILE A 242 6.38 -5.80 -17.82
C ILE A 242 7.32 -6.91 -18.31
N PRO A 243 8.19 -6.69 -19.31
CA PRO A 243 9.17 -7.70 -19.70
C PRO A 243 10.09 -8.11 -18.53
N ASN A 244 10.52 -7.15 -17.71
CA ASN A 244 11.42 -7.44 -16.59
C ASN A 244 10.75 -8.22 -15.45
N ILE A 245 9.46 -8.01 -15.18
CA ILE A 245 8.75 -8.82 -14.18
C ILE A 245 8.53 -10.25 -14.67
N VAL A 246 8.24 -10.44 -15.96
CA VAL A 246 8.11 -11.78 -16.56
C VAL A 246 9.46 -12.50 -16.49
N LYS A 247 10.54 -11.84 -16.91
CA LYS A 247 11.90 -12.36 -16.79
C LYS A 247 12.28 -12.72 -15.35
N ALA A 248 12.01 -11.84 -14.39
CA ALA A 248 12.30 -12.10 -12.98
C ALA A 248 11.48 -13.28 -12.43
N TRP A 249 10.23 -13.43 -12.87
CA TRP A 249 9.40 -14.56 -12.51
C TRP A 249 9.97 -15.88 -13.05
N ASP A 250 10.28 -15.93 -14.34
CA ASP A 250 10.83 -17.12 -14.99
C ASP A 250 12.16 -17.53 -14.38
N GLU A 251 13.01 -16.56 -14.05
CA GLU A 251 14.34 -16.81 -13.52
C GLU A 251 14.34 -17.19 -12.02
N PHE A 252 13.56 -16.48 -11.19
CA PHE A 252 13.67 -16.62 -9.73
C PHE A 252 12.57 -17.47 -9.11
N ILE A 253 11.42 -17.60 -9.76
CA ILE A 253 10.31 -18.45 -9.34
C ILE A 253 10.29 -19.74 -10.15
N GLY A 254 10.51 -19.65 -11.48
CA GLY A 254 10.65 -20.81 -12.35
C GLY A 254 9.38 -21.65 -12.48
N VAL A 255 8.21 -21.06 -12.26
CA VAL A 255 6.92 -21.73 -12.46
C VAL A 255 6.26 -21.15 -13.69
N ASP A 256 5.90 -22.02 -14.62
CA ASP A 256 5.18 -21.65 -15.84
C ASP A 256 3.86 -20.95 -15.50
N TRP A 257 3.75 -19.69 -15.94
CA TRP A 257 2.57 -18.86 -15.74
C TRP A 257 2.30 -18.07 -17.02
N ASN A 258 1.07 -18.14 -17.53
CA ASN A 258 0.73 -17.49 -18.78
C ASN A 258 0.48 -15.97 -18.56
N PHE A 259 1.56 -15.19 -18.61
CA PHE A 259 1.48 -13.72 -18.53
C PHE A 259 0.92 -13.07 -19.80
N ASP A 260 0.86 -13.79 -20.93
CA ASP A 260 0.30 -13.24 -22.18
C ASP A 260 -1.21 -12.97 -22.08
N GLU A 261 -1.91 -13.67 -21.18
CA GLU A 261 -3.32 -13.43 -20.88
C GLU A 261 -3.56 -12.27 -19.90
N PHE A 262 -2.50 -11.66 -19.34
CA PHE A 262 -2.67 -10.58 -18.38
C PHE A 262 -3.16 -9.30 -19.04
N VAL A 263 -4.10 -8.65 -18.38
CA VAL A 263 -4.64 -7.35 -18.81
C VAL A 263 -3.92 -6.23 -18.08
N ILE A 264 -3.44 -5.25 -18.83
CA ILE A 264 -2.89 -4.00 -18.28
C ILE A 264 -4.04 -3.11 -17.85
N HIS A 265 -3.99 -2.62 -16.61
CA HIS A 265 -5.03 -1.78 -16.03
C HIS A 265 -4.45 -0.55 -15.32
N HIS A 266 -4.96 0.63 -15.67
CA HIS A 266 -4.67 1.86 -14.93
C HIS A 266 -5.82 2.14 -13.96
N ALA A 267 -5.55 2.00 -12.66
CA ALA A 267 -6.61 2.11 -11.66
C ALA A 267 -7.04 3.58 -11.49
N PRO A 268 -8.34 3.83 -11.23
CA PRO A 268 -8.86 5.16 -10.89
C PRO A 268 -8.41 5.55 -9.47
N VAL A 269 -7.30 6.26 -9.38
CA VAL A 269 -6.68 6.66 -8.11
C VAL A 269 -6.68 8.19 -7.92
N PRO A 270 -6.71 8.68 -6.67
CA PRO A 270 -6.57 10.11 -6.38
C PRO A 270 -5.35 10.69 -7.08
N LYS A 271 -5.56 11.75 -7.85
CA LYS A 271 -4.48 12.45 -8.56
C LYS A 271 -3.92 13.59 -7.73
N GLN A 272 -2.68 13.93 -7.97
CA GLN A 272 -2.06 15.12 -7.43
C GLN A 272 -2.68 16.36 -8.06
N ASP A 273 -2.96 17.34 -7.22
CA ASP A 273 -3.26 18.68 -7.69
C ASP A 273 -1.95 19.47 -7.81
N LEU A 274 -1.35 19.41 -8.98
CA LEU A 274 -0.07 20.06 -9.30
C LEU A 274 -0.15 21.60 -9.33
N LYS A 275 -1.35 22.18 -9.31
CA LYS A 275 -1.53 23.65 -9.33
C LYS A 275 -1.36 24.26 -7.95
N PHE A 276 -1.82 23.55 -6.92
CA PHE A 276 -1.82 24.04 -5.54
C PHE A 276 -0.87 23.25 -4.62
N PHE A 277 -0.47 22.04 -5.02
CA PHE A 277 0.39 21.16 -4.24
C PHE A 277 1.71 20.87 -4.96
N SER A 278 2.62 20.22 -4.25
CA SER A 278 4.00 20.04 -4.68
C SER A 278 4.15 18.78 -5.50
N LYS A 279 5.00 18.83 -6.55
CA LYS A 279 5.44 17.64 -7.30
C LYS A 279 6.01 16.53 -6.40
N TYR A 280 6.45 16.90 -5.19
CA TYR A 280 7.03 16.01 -4.18
C TYR A 280 6.01 15.27 -3.29
N ASP A 281 4.73 15.28 -3.66
CA ASP A 281 3.69 14.56 -2.90
C ASP A 281 3.51 13.10 -3.37
N ASP A 282 4.11 12.68 -4.47
CA ASP A 282 3.93 11.33 -5.08
C ASP A 282 4.31 10.19 -4.16
N GLY A 283 5.40 10.33 -3.39
CA GLY A 283 5.76 9.36 -2.37
C GLY A 283 4.65 9.15 -1.33
N ILE A 284 3.90 10.19 -0.94
CA ILE A 284 2.78 10.07 0.01
C ILE A 284 1.58 9.38 -0.64
N PHE A 285 1.30 9.68 -1.91
CA PHE A 285 0.28 8.96 -2.67
C PHE A 285 0.63 7.47 -2.78
N VAL A 286 1.88 7.14 -3.10
CA VAL A 286 2.38 5.76 -3.13
C VAL A 286 2.21 5.06 -1.79
N MET A 287 2.56 5.70 -0.67
CA MET A 287 2.31 5.14 0.66
C MET A 287 0.82 4.85 0.89
N LYS A 288 -0.08 5.77 0.52
CA LYS A 288 -1.53 5.52 0.62
C LYS A 288 -2.03 4.44 -0.32
N TYR A 289 -1.46 4.32 -1.51
CA TYR A 289 -1.80 3.25 -2.45
C TYR A 289 -1.40 1.89 -1.89
N LEU A 290 -0.20 1.76 -1.31
CA LEU A 290 0.26 0.53 -0.66
C LEU A 290 -0.65 0.13 0.51
N GLU A 291 -1.05 1.10 1.34
CA GLU A 291 -1.93 0.87 2.49
C GLU A 291 -3.35 0.44 2.06
N LEU A 292 -3.96 1.18 1.13
CA LEU A 292 -5.40 1.13 0.91
C LEU A 292 -5.82 0.36 -0.35
N TRP A 293 -4.96 0.23 -1.36
CA TRP A 293 -5.41 -0.28 -2.64
C TRP A 293 -5.81 -1.76 -2.59
N TYR A 294 -6.92 -2.07 -3.24
CA TYR A 294 -7.42 -3.42 -3.49
C TYR A 294 -8.41 -3.37 -4.65
N PRO A 295 -8.61 -4.45 -5.44
CA PRO A 295 -9.49 -4.42 -6.63
C PRO A 295 -10.90 -3.87 -6.40
N ARG A 296 -11.46 -4.03 -5.18
CA ARG A 296 -12.81 -3.58 -4.82
C ARG A 296 -12.87 -2.28 -4.02
N ILE A 297 -11.76 -1.55 -3.92
CA ILE A 297 -11.69 -0.28 -3.18
C ILE A 297 -11.70 0.89 -4.17
N ASN A 298 -12.68 1.78 -4.03
CA ASN A 298 -12.66 3.08 -4.70
C ASN A 298 -11.75 4.04 -3.93
N LEU A 299 -10.48 4.15 -4.35
CA LEU A 299 -9.51 5.04 -3.69
C LEU A 299 -9.90 6.52 -3.77
N MET A 300 -10.65 6.94 -4.80
CA MET A 300 -11.09 8.34 -4.96
C MET A 300 -11.93 8.83 -3.78
N GLN A 301 -12.58 7.92 -3.05
CA GLN A 301 -13.39 8.25 -1.88
C GLN A 301 -12.62 8.11 -0.55
N LYS A 302 -11.38 7.61 -0.59
CA LYS A 302 -10.58 7.32 0.61
C LYS A 302 -9.66 8.47 1.00
N PHE A 303 -9.11 9.19 0.03
CA PHE A 303 -8.30 10.38 0.29
C PHE A 303 -8.20 11.25 -0.98
N SER A 304 -7.72 12.49 -0.81
CA SER A 304 -7.42 13.42 -1.90
C SER A 304 -6.21 14.28 -1.56
N SER A 305 -5.76 15.13 -2.48
CA SER A 305 -4.61 16.03 -2.28
C SER A 305 -4.74 16.92 -1.03
N THR A 306 -5.97 17.32 -0.66
CA THR A 306 -6.23 18.14 0.52
C THR A 306 -5.85 17.44 1.82
N ASN A 307 -5.83 16.10 1.84
CA ASN A 307 -5.49 15.31 3.03
C ASN A 307 -3.98 15.10 3.21
N ILE A 308 -3.14 15.40 2.21
CA ILE A 308 -1.73 14.98 2.17
C ILE A 308 -0.92 15.55 3.34
N SER A 309 -1.19 16.79 3.75
CA SER A 309 -0.53 17.41 4.89
C SER A 309 -0.78 16.67 6.19
N ASP A 310 -2.01 16.23 6.44
CA ASP A 310 -2.38 15.49 7.65
C ASP A 310 -1.88 14.04 7.59
N ILE A 311 -1.94 13.42 6.40
CA ILE A 311 -1.40 12.09 6.15
C ILE A 311 0.10 12.02 6.48
N ARG A 312 0.87 13.05 6.10
CA ARG A 312 2.30 13.17 6.43
C ARG A 312 2.55 13.10 7.95
N VAL A 313 1.74 13.84 8.73
CA VAL A 313 1.84 13.82 10.21
C VAL A 313 1.51 12.44 10.74
N ARG A 314 0.42 11.84 10.26
CA ARG A 314 0.00 10.51 10.70
C ARG A 314 1.05 9.45 10.38
N TYR A 315 1.67 9.48 9.20
CA TYR A 315 2.70 8.51 8.85
C TYR A 315 3.96 8.62 9.71
N ILE A 316 4.41 9.83 10.08
CA ILE A 316 5.51 9.95 11.05
C ILE A 316 5.12 9.26 12.37
N ASN A 317 3.95 9.58 12.92
CA ASN A 317 3.50 9.02 14.20
C ASN A 317 3.31 7.50 14.13
N GLU A 318 2.58 7.02 13.12
CA GLU A 318 2.30 5.59 12.93
C GLU A 318 3.57 4.78 12.68
N MET A 319 4.59 5.36 12.04
CA MET A 319 5.86 4.67 11.83
C MET A 319 6.73 4.70 13.09
N VAL A 320 6.94 5.87 13.70
CA VAL A 320 7.78 5.99 14.90
C VAL A 320 7.21 5.15 16.04
N PHE A 321 5.90 5.27 16.31
CA PHE A 321 5.25 4.62 17.44
C PHE A 321 4.65 3.24 17.13
N SER A 322 4.92 2.68 15.96
CA SER A 322 4.56 1.28 15.66
C SER A 322 5.12 0.34 16.74
N GLU A 323 4.32 -0.65 17.13
CA GLU A 323 4.74 -1.75 18.00
C GLU A 323 5.92 -2.54 17.42
N HIS A 324 6.09 -2.51 16.09
CA HIS A 324 7.16 -3.20 15.40
C HIS A 324 8.49 -2.44 15.41
N ASN A 325 8.50 -1.15 15.77
CA ASN A 325 9.73 -0.36 15.86
C ASN A 325 10.51 -0.85 17.09
N SER A 326 11.72 -1.38 16.94
CA SER A 326 12.52 -1.81 18.09
C SER A 326 13.32 -0.69 18.74
N ASN A 327 13.39 0.51 18.14
CA ASN A 327 14.15 1.62 18.71
C ASN A 327 13.37 2.37 19.81
N ASN A 328 13.32 1.77 21.00
CA ASN A 328 12.62 2.35 22.15
C ASN A 328 13.25 3.65 22.66
N THR A 329 14.57 3.79 22.58
CA THR A 329 15.27 5.01 23.01
C THR A 329 14.80 6.22 22.20
N GLU A 330 14.81 6.10 20.87
CA GLU A 330 14.39 7.20 19.99
C GLU A 330 12.87 7.44 20.06
N LYS A 331 12.06 6.37 20.18
CA LYS A 331 10.62 6.51 20.45
C LYS A 331 10.32 7.34 21.70
N ASN A 332 11.04 7.07 22.79
CA ASN A 332 10.85 7.77 24.04
C ASN A 332 11.33 9.23 23.97
N LEU A 333 12.41 9.49 23.22
CA LEU A 333 12.86 10.85 22.94
C LEU A 333 11.80 11.66 22.19
N VAL A 334 11.24 11.11 21.10
CA VAL A 334 10.19 11.78 20.31
C VAL A 334 8.91 11.99 21.13
N ARG A 335 8.54 11.01 21.98
CA ARG A 335 7.39 11.14 22.88
C ARG A 335 7.60 12.22 23.95
N ASN A 336 8.83 12.43 24.40
CA ASN A 336 9.14 13.47 25.36
C ASN A 336 9.39 14.81 24.67
N HIS A 337 8.32 15.39 24.11
CA HIS A 337 8.38 16.65 23.38
C HIS A 337 9.02 17.79 24.18
N ASN A 338 8.90 17.79 25.52
CA ASN A 338 9.45 18.84 26.38
C ASN A 338 10.97 18.91 26.32
N VAL A 339 11.61 17.74 26.35
CA VAL A 339 13.07 17.61 26.21
C VAL A 339 13.50 18.11 24.83
N VAL A 340 12.77 17.76 23.77
CA VAL A 340 13.09 18.20 22.41
C VAL A 340 12.90 19.72 22.26
N PHE A 341 11.87 20.30 22.88
CA PHE A 341 11.68 21.76 22.91
C PHE A 341 12.78 22.48 23.69
N GLU A 342 13.26 21.91 24.79
CA GLU A 342 14.41 22.45 25.53
C GLU A 342 15.69 22.42 24.69
N MET A 343 15.96 21.30 24.01
CA MET A 343 17.08 21.20 23.07
C MET A 343 16.99 22.29 21.99
N ARG A 344 15.80 22.50 21.43
CA ARG A 344 15.54 23.52 20.42
C ARG A 344 15.74 24.95 20.95
N ARG A 345 15.32 25.24 22.18
CA ARG A 345 15.57 26.53 22.83
C ARG A 345 17.07 26.78 23.02
N ASN A 346 17.80 25.77 23.47
CA ASN A 346 19.24 25.87 23.76
C ASN A 346 20.10 25.94 22.49
N SER A 347 19.64 25.40 21.36
CA SER A 347 20.36 25.46 20.09
C SER A 347 20.18 26.78 19.32
N GLY A 348 19.44 27.75 19.87
CA GLY A 348 19.22 29.05 19.21
C GLY A 348 18.37 28.98 17.94
N PHE A 349 17.71 27.84 17.67
CA PHE A 349 16.89 27.62 16.48
C PHE A 349 15.54 28.36 16.58
N GLN A 350 15.56 29.68 16.34
CA GLN A 350 14.36 30.45 16.05
C GLN A 350 13.87 30.08 14.64
N LEU A 351 12.73 29.40 14.54
CA LEU A 351 11.96 29.46 13.29
C LEU A 351 11.28 30.82 13.26
N ALA A 352 11.39 31.51 12.12
CA ALA A 352 10.53 32.63 11.79
C ALA A 352 9.08 32.17 11.91
N THR A 353 8.42 32.54 13.01
CA THR A 353 6.98 32.34 13.21
C THR A 353 6.25 33.29 12.27
N SER A 354 5.99 32.87 11.04
CA SER A 354 4.92 33.47 10.26
C SER A 354 3.58 32.98 10.81
N HIS A 355 2.95 33.86 11.58
CA HIS A 355 1.51 33.93 11.89
C HIS A 355 0.83 32.69 12.49
N ILE A 356 0.93 32.58 13.82
CA ILE A 356 -0.24 32.25 14.65
C ILE A 356 -0.34 33.34 15.72
N SER A 357 -0.78 34.51 15.29
CA SER A 357 -1.36 35.54 16.16
C SER A 357 -2.30 36.37 15.29
N GLY A 358 -3.60 36.23 15.56
CA GLY A 358 -4.66 37.05 14.96
C GLY A 358 -5.54 36.32 13.95
N MET A 359 -6.39 35.40 14.42
CA MET A 359 -7.86 35.41 14.25
C MET A 359 -8.49 34.20 14.93
#